data_AF-A0AA97GW74-F1
#
_entry.id   AF-A0AA97GW74-F1
#
_cell.length_a   1.000
_cell.length_b   1.000
_cell.length_c   1.000
_cell.angle_alpha   90.00
_cell.angle_beta   90.00
_cell.angle_gamma   90.00
#
_symmetry.space_group_name_H-M   'P 1'
#
loop_
_entity.id
_entity.type
_entity.pdbx_description
1 polymer ?
#
loop_
_entity_poly.entity_id
_entity_poly.type
_entity_poly.pdbx_seq_one_letter_code
_entity_poly.pdbx_strand_id
1 'polypeptide(L)' 'MATPKRIRWISPAEYAEIYGLHIKTVRRRLKAGAIPGAMQPEPGHAVRIPIADEAA' A
#
# COMPACT_ATOMS: atom_id res chain seq x y z
N MET A 1 -4.84 12.12 23.50
CA MET A 1 -3.52 12.21 22.86
C MET A 1 -3.56 11.35 21.61
N ALA A 2 -3.59 11.95 20.42
CA ALA A 2 -3.57 11.19 19.17
C ALA A 2 -2.15 10.67 18.95
N THR A 3 -1.96 9.36 19.06
CA THR A 3 -0.70 8.67 18.79
C THR A 3 -0.19 9.06 17.40
N PRO A 4 1.11 9.36 17.20
CA PRO A 4 1.61 9.76 15.90
C PRO A 4 1.37 8.61 14.90
N LYS A 5 0.53 8.84 13.89
CA LYS A 5 0.28 7.93 12.78
C LYS A 5 1.63 7.53 12.18
N ARG A 6 2.07 6.30 12.43
CA ARG A 6 3.29 5.76 11.82
C ARG A 6 2.94 5.36 10.39
N ILE A 7 3.70 5.87 9.41
CA ILE A 7 3.54 5.44 8.02
C ILE A 7 4.45 4.24 7.80
N ARG A 8 3.84 3.08 7.57
CA ARG A 8 4.57 1.86 7.20
C ARG A 8 4.50 1.67 5.70
N TRP A 9 5.64 1.46 5.06
CA TRP A 9 5.71 1.12 3.64
C TRP A 9 5.66 -0.39 3.50
N ILE A 10 4.62 -0.88 2.83
CA ILE A 10 4.38 -2.30 2.65
C ILE A 10 4.33 -2.69 1.18
N SER A 11 4.49 -3.99 0.92
CA SER A 11 4.36 -4.53 -0.42
C SER A 11 2.89 -4.58 -0.87
N PRO A 12 2.59 -4.64 -2.18
CA PRO A 12 1.24 -4.84 -2.68
C PRO A 12 0.63 -6.17 -2.23
N ALA A 13 1.47 -7.17 -1.95
CA ALA A 13 1.07 -8.45 -1.36
C ALA A 13 0.58 -8.26 0.08
N GLU A 14 1.39 -7.65 0.95
CA GLU A 14 0.97 -7.33 2.33
C GLU A 14 -0.29 -6.44 2.36
N TYR A 15 -0.38 -5.46 1.45
CA TYR A 15 -1.57 -4.61 1.34
C TYR A 15 -2.80 -5.45 0.93
N ALA A 16 -2.62 -6.42 0.05
CA ALA A 16 -3.68 -7.35 -0.33
C ALA A 16 -4.14 -8.17 0.88
N GLU A 17 -3.20 -8.66 1.69
CA GLU A 17 -3.50 -9.46 2.89
C GLU A 17 -4.20 -8.65 3.99
N ILE A 18 -3.69 -7.47 4.33
CA ILE A 18 -4.26 -6.59 5.38
C ILE A 18 -5.70 -6.20 5.06
N TYR A 19 -5.99 -5.88 3.80
CA TYR A 19 -7.33 -5.45 3.38
C TYR A 19 -8.20 -6.60 2.84
N GLY A 20 -7.74 -7.85 2.89
CA GLY A 20 -8.47 -9.02 2.37
C GLY A 20 -8.76 -8.94 0.87
N LEU A 21 -7.91 -8.24 0.10
CA LEU A 21 -8.05 -8.05 -1.34
C LEU A 21 -7.23 -9.07 -2.12
N HIS A 22 -7.65 -9.36 -3.35
CA HIS A 22 -6.83 -10.13 -4.28
C HIS A 22 -5.69 -9.26 -4.84
N ILE A 23 -4.47 -9.82 -4.95
CA ILE A 23 -3.28 -9.10 -5.46
C ILE A 23 -3.50 -8.48 -6.85
N LYS A 24 -4.28 -9.15 -7.73
CA LYS A 24 -4.67 -8.60 -9.04
C LYS A 24 -5.47 -7.30 -8.92
N THR A 25 -6.35 -7.19 -7.93
CA THR A 25 -7.15 -5.98 -7.65
C THR A 25 -6.25 -4.85 -7.19
N VAL A 26 -5.30 -5.13 -6.30
CA VAL A 26 -4.31 -4.16 -5.84
C VAL A 26 -3.46 -3.65 -7.00
N ARG A 27 -2.93 -4.54 -7.86
CA ARG A 27 -2.18 -4.15 -9.07
C ARG A 27 -3.01 -3.31 -10.04
N ARG A 28 -4.30 -3.63 -10.21
CA ARG A 28 -5.21 -2.84 -11.06
C ARG A 28 -5.42 -1.43 -10.49
N ARG A 29 -5.62 -1.31 -9.17
CA ARG A 29 -5.75 0.00 -8.49
C ARG A 29 -4.46 0.81 -8.55
N LEU A 30 -3.30 0.17 -8.39
CA LEU A 30 -1.99 0.79 -8.58
C LEU A 30 -1.82 1.34 -10.00
N LYS A 31 -2.11 0.53 -11.02
CA LYS A 31 -2.05 0.96 -12.43
C LYS A 31 -3.02 2.12 -12.73
N ALA A 32 -4.16 2.16 -12.04
CA ALA A 32 -5.15 3.23 -12.17
C ALA A 32 -4.82 4.47 -11.32
N GLY A 33 -3.74 4.48 -10.53
CA GLY A 33 -3.41 5.59 -9.62
C GLY A 33 -4.38 5.75 -8.45
N ALA A 34 -5.19 4.74 -8.15
CA ALA A 34 -6.24 4.78 -7.13
C ALA A 34 -5.73 4.56 -5.69
N ILE A 35 -4.44 4.25 -5.52
CA ILE A 35 -3.82 4.09 -4.20
C ILE A 35 -2.96 5.33 -3.92
N PRO A 36 -3.40 6.23 -3.02
CA PRO A 36 -2.68 7.47 -2.73
C PRO A 36 -1.32 7.17 -2.09
N GLY A 37 -0.28 7.85 -2.57
CA GLY A 37 1.08 7.72 -2.05
C GLY A 37 1.82 6.43 -2.45
N ALA A 38 1.19 5.52 -3.21
CA ALA A 38 1.88 4.36 -3.73
C ALA A 38 3.03 4.80 -4.65
N MET A 39 4.24 4.37 -4.33
CA MET A 39 5.44 4.76 -5.04
C MET A 39 6.04 3.54 -5.72
N GLN A 40 6.26 3.66 -7.03
CA GLN A 40 7.07 2.73 -7.80
C GLN A 40 8.35 3.47 -8.18
N PRO A 41 9.52 3.10 -7.62
CA PRO A 41 10.76 3.85 -7.86
C PRO A 41 11.17 3.78 -9.34
N GLU A 42 10.99 2.63 -9.99
CA GLU A 42 11.31 2.40 -11.39
C GLU A 42 10.32 1.43 -12.04
N PRO A 43 10.00 1.57 -13.34
CA PRO A 43 9.14 0.61 -14.04
C PRO A 43 9.77 -0.79 -14.03
N GLY A 44 9.10 -1.74 -13.38
CA GLY A 44 9.61 -3.10 -13.15
C GLY A 44 10.08 -3.37 -11.72
N HIS A 45 10.27 -2.33 -10.91
CA HIS A 45 10.61 -2.48 -9.49
C HIS A 45 9.36 -2.71 -8.62
N ALA A 46 9.60 -3.29 -7.44
CA ALA A 46 8.57 -3.53 -6.44
C ALA A 46 7.93 -2.21 -5.98
N VAL A 47 6.62 -2.09 -6.22
CA VAL A 47 5.81 -0.97 -5.73
C VAL A 47 5.79 -1.02 -4.20
N ARG A 48 5.83 0.14 -3.54
CA ARG A 48 5.58 0.23 -2.10
C ARG A 48 4.37 1.11 -1.83
N ILE A 49 3.50 0.65 -0.95
CA ILE A 49 2.27 1.33 -0.57
C ILE A 49 2.44 1.86 0.85
N PRO A 50 2.31 3.17 1.09
CA PRO A 50 2.26 3.70 2.44
C PRO A 50 0.90 3.38 3.05
N ILE A 51 0.91 2.73 4.20
CA ILE A 51 -0.28 2.57 5.05
C ILE A 51 -0.08 3.37 6.34
N ALA A 52 -1.17 3.96 6.83
CA ALA A 52 -1.20 4.46 8.20
C ALA A 52 -1.32 3.25 9.12
N ASP A 53 -0.26 2.97 9.87
CA ASP A 53 -0.27 2.00 10.96
C ASP A 53 -1.09 2.60 12.10
N GLU A 54 -2.39 2.33 12.07
CA GLU A 54 -3.29 2.54 13.21
C GLU A 54 -3.27 1.23 13.98
N ALA A 55 -2.32 1.11 14.92
CA ALA A 55 -2.27 0.01 15.86
C ALA A 55 -3.57 0.04 16.69
N ALA A 56 -4.52 -0.83 16.32
CA ALA A 56 -5.75 -1.10 17.04
C ALA A 56 -5.50 -2.00 18.25
#